data_AF-A0A7J0DJ87-F1
#
_entry.id   AF-A0A7J0DJ87-F1
#
_cell.length_a   1.000
_cell.length_b   1.000
_cell.length_c   1.000
_cell.angle_alpha   90.00
_cell.angle_beta   90.00
_cell.angle_gamma   90.00
#
_symmetry.space_group_name_H-M   'P 1'
#
loop_
_entity.id
_entity.type
_entity.pdbx_description
1 polymer ?
#
loop_
_entity_poly.entity_id
_entity_poly.type
_entity_poly.pdbx_seq_one_letter_code
_entity_poly.pdbx_strand_id
1 'polypeptide(L)'
;MGCLVSTPNDSGGNRRLPANIGEVSVFVPGLRIPNPVDFSQSLGDHLSKPLVERLSALRTRIDVMAGQEAPTITRTRRRTATQHGGSTLADLQQALEDYLPVLLGLIRDGSPLQHKVQFVWVNQEDDAEETAISNAWYEVLSVLHLMASLSLSQANLLLLPRTSADGYQPKVSEESRRTSIDIFLKAAGYLDCAVRQVLPLLPAELRRGLPVDLREGVLRALCLQALGQLSG
;
A
#
# COMPACT_ATOMS: atom_id res chain seq x y z
N MET A 1 18.04 20.06 -55.53
CA MET A 1 17.29 20.34 -54.29
C MET A 1 18.18 19.94 -53.12
N GLY A 2 18.58 20.92 -52.30
CA GLY A 2 19.59 20.75 -51.25
C GLY A 2 19.03 20.09 -50.00
N CYS A 3 19.77 19.11 -49.46
CA CYS A 3 19.54 18.51 -48.16
C CYS A 3 20.48 19.19 -47.16
N LEU A 4 19.92 19.96 -46.22
CA LEU A 4 20.67 20.55 -45.12
C LEU A 4 20.88 19.50 -44.02
N VAL A 5 22.15 19.18 -43.79
CA VAL A 5 22.61 18.40 -42.63
C VAL A 5 22.57 19.34 -41.42
N SER A 6 21.71 19.04 -40.45
CA SER A 6 21.68 19.75 -39.18
C SER A 6 22.58 19.03 -38.18
N THR A 7 23.71 19.64 -37.83
CA THR A 7 24.56 19.25 -36.68
C THR A 7 23.81 19.50 -35.36
N PRO A 8 23.94 18.63 -34.34
CA PRO A 8 23.36 18.90 -33.04
C PRO A 8 24.22 19.93 -32.31
N ASN A 9 23.63 21.09 -32.03
CA ASN A 9 24.25 22.11 -31.19
C ASN A 9 24.04 21.70 -29.72
N ASP A 10 25.14 21.43 -29.03
CA ASP A 10 25.17 21.30 -27.58
C ASP A 10 24.74 22.64 -26.96
N SER A 11 23.59 22.64 -26.31
CA SER A 11 23.14 23.76 -25.49
C SER A 11 22.43 23.19 -24.28
N GLY A 12 23.15 23.25 -23.15
CA GLY A 12 22.76 22.70 -21.86
C GLY A 12 21.40 23.21 -21.40
N GLY A 13 20.39 22.36 -21.54
CA GLY A 13 19.19 22.38 -20.73
C GLY A 13 19.25 21.17 -19.81
N ASN A 14 19.09 21.37 -18.51
CA ASN A 14 18.87 20.31 -17.52
C ASN A 14 17.61 19.52 -17.91
N ARG A 15 17.75 18.58 -18.85
CA ARG A 15 16.80 17.49 -19.03
C ARG A 15 16.91 16.69 -17.75
N ARG A 16 15.96 16.91 -16.83
CA ARG A 16 15.64 15.90 -15.82
C ARG A 16 15.41 14.63 -16.62
N LEU A 17 16.40 13.72 -16.62
CA LEU A 17 16.20 12.40 -17.18
C LEU A 17 14.93 11.86 -16.51
N PRO A 18 13.99 11.25 -17.26
CA PRO A 18 12.93 10.49 -16.63
C PRO A 18 13.61 9.58 -15.62
N ALA A 19 13.22 9.71 -14.34
CA ALA A 19 13.72 8.82 -13.31
C ALA A 19 13.49 7.40 -13.84
N ASN A 20 14.58 6.65 -14.00
CA ASN A 20 14.54 5.32 -14.58
C ASN A 20 13.67 4.47 -13.64
N ILE A 21 12.39 4.33 -13.99
CA ILE A 21 11.46 3.43 -13.31
C ILE A 21 12.14 2.07 -13.42
N GLY A 22 12.40 1.42 -12.28
CA GLY A 22 13.00 0.09 -12.29
C GLY A 22 12.19 -0.86 -13.19
N GLU A 23 12.69 -2.08 -13.39
CA GLU A 23 11.87 -3.10 -14.02
C GLU A 23 10.59 -3.29 -13.17
N VAL A 24 9.42 -3.12 -13.77
CA VAL A 24 8.10 -3.21 -13.15
C VAL A 24 7.27 -4.15 -14.00
N SER A 25 6.82 -5.25 -13.41
CA SER A 25 5.92 -6.21 -14.07
C SER A 25 4.45 -5.85 -13.83
N VAL A 26 4.15 -5.23 -12.68
CA VAL A 26 2.80 -4.73 -12.33
C VAL A 26 2.89 -3.39 -11.63
N PHE A 27 2.00 -2.45 -11.98
CA PHE A 27 1.90 -1.17 -11.30
C PHE A 27 1.53 -1.36 -9.81
N VAL A 28 2.31 -0.73 -8.93
CA VAL A 28 2.10 -0.75 -7.47
C VAL A 28 1.83 0.70 -7.05
N PRO A 29 0.71 0.99 -6.36
CA PRO A 29 0.45 2.33 -5.86
C PRO A 29 1.43 2.72 -4.74
N GLY A 30 1.62 4.02 -4.55
CA GLY A 30 2.35 4.55 -3.41
C GLY A 30 1.82 4.06 -2.07
N LEU A 31 2.72 3.73 -1.15
CA LEU A 31 2.35 3.26 0.18
C LEU A 31 1.94 4.44 1.05
N ARG A 32 0.95 4.19 1.91
CA ARG A 32 0.65 5.05 3.06
C ARG A 32 1.21 4.39 4.32
N ILE A 33 1.87 5.17 5.17
CA ILE A 33 2.38 4.71 6.47
C ILE A 33 1.55 5.35 7.58
N PRO A 34 1.10 4.58 8.58
CA PRO A 34 0.38 5.14 9.71
C PRO A 34 1.36 5.83 10.68
N ASN A 35 1.03 7.03 11.16
CA ASN A 35 1.78 7.68 12.24
C ASN A 35 1.38 7.12 13.62
N PRO A 36 2.23 7.22 14.66
CA PRO A 36 1.90 6.79 16.02
C PRO A 36 0.59 7.41 16.54
N VAL A 37 -0.17 6.63 17.31
CA VAL A 37 -1.44 7.06 17.93
C VAL A 37 -1.42 6.70 19.40
N ASP A 38 -1.73 7.67 20.27
CA ASP A 38 -1.96 7.41 21.69
C ASP A 38 -3.43 7.00 21.94
N PHE A 39 -3.68 5.69 21.93
CA PHE A 39 -5.01 5.16 22.26
C PHE A 39 -5.38 5.32 23.73
N SER A 40 -4.40 5.47 24.65
CA SER A 40 -4.70 5.63 26.06
C SER A 40 -5.39 6.97 26.33
N GLN A 41 -4.93 8.03 25.64
CA GLN A 41 -5.55 9.35 25.71
C GLN A 41 -6.99 9.35 25.17
N SER A 42 -7.25 8.62 24.08
CA SER A 42 -8.53 8.68 23.37
C SER A 42 -9.57 7.66 23.87
N LEU A 43 -9.11 6.48 24.29
CA LEU A 43 -9.95 5.32 24.61
C LEU A 43 -9.81 4.83 26.06
N GLY A 44 -8.88 5.37 26.85
CA GLY A 44 -8.57 4.90 28.21
C GLY A 44 -9.78 4.88 29.15
N ASP A 45 -10.68 5.85 29.03
CA ASP A 45 -11.90 5.92 29.85
C ASP A 45 -13.05 5.06 29.31
N HIS A 46 -12.91 4.48 28.12
CA HIS A 46 -13.99 3.78 27.42
C HIS A 46 -13.74 2.27 27.28
N LEU A 47 -12.48 1.84 27.31
CA LEU A 47 -12.06 0.45 27.12
C LEU A 47 -11.19 -0.01 28.28
N SER A 48 -11.15 -1.33 28.50
CA SER A 48 -10.25 -1.90 29.50
C SER A 48 -8.79 -1.71 29.09
N LYS A 49 -7.92 -1.49 30.09
CA LYS A 49 -6.47 -1.32 29.88
C LYS A 49 -5.84 -2.37 28.96
N PRO A 50 -6.13 -3.69 29.09
CA PRO A 50 -5.56 -4.70 28.19
C PRO A 50 -5.98 -4.53 26.72
N LEU A 51 -7.19 -4.05 26.45
CA LEU A 51 -7.67 -3.82 25.08
C LEU A 51 -6.96 -2.61 24.45
N VAL A 52 -6.82 -1.53 25.22
CA VAL A 52 -6.07 -0.34 24.79
C VAL A 52 -4.62 -0.71 24.51
N GLU A 53 -3.97 -1.43 25.41
CA GLU A 53 -2.59 -1.90 25.24
C GLU A 53 -2.43 -2.81 24.01
N ARG A 54 -3.37 -3.74 23.78
CA ARG A 54 -3.34 -4.60 22.60
C ARG A 54 -3.49 -3.81 21.30
N LEU A 55 -4.42 -2.86 21.26
CA LEU A 55 -4.65 -2.01 20.09
C LEU A 55 -3.41 -1.15 19.78
N SER A 56 -2.82 -0.54 20.82
CA SER A 56 -1.56 0.21 20.72
C SER A 56 -0.43 -0.67 20.20
N ALA A 57 -0.23 -1.86 20.78
CA ALA A 57 0.87 -2.75 20.39
C ALA A 57 0.76 -3.21 18.92
N LEU A 58 -0.44 -3.59 18.48
CA LEU A 58 -0.68 -3.99 17.09
C LEU A 58 -0.42 -2.84 16.12
N ARG A 59 -0.90 -1.63 16.45
CA ARG A 59 -0.71 -0.48 15.56
C ARG A 59 0.73 0.01 15.52
N THR A 60 1.42 0.05 16.65
CA THR A 60 2.86 0.37 16.71
C THR A 60 3.69 -0.63 15.91
N ARG A 61 3.34 -1.93 15.95
CA ARG A 61 3.99 -2.95 15.13
C ARG A 61 3.84 -2.64 13.63
N ILE A 62 2.64 -2.27 13.19
CA ILE A 62 2.38 -1.90 11.79
C ILE A 62 3.19 -0.66 11.39
N ASP A 63 3.17 0.41 12.19
CA ASP A 63 3.92 1.64 11.96
C ASP A 63 5.42 1.36 11.75
N VAL A 64 6.05 0.66 12.71
CA VAL A 64 7.48 0.31 12.64
C VAL A 64 7.80 -0.51 11.40
N MET A 65 6.99 -1.52 11.08
CA MET A 65 7.24 -2.41 9.94
C MET A 65 6.99 -1.70 8.60
N ALA A 66 5.91 -0.92 8.49
CA ALA A 66 5.62 -0.13 7.30
C ALA A 66 6.69 0.94 7.04
N GLY A 67 7.20 1.58 8.10
CA GLY A 67 8.34 2.51 8.06
C GLY A 67 9.62 1.89 7.50
N GLN A 68 9.85 0.59 7.72
CA GLN A 68 11.00 -0.14 7.20
C GLN A 68 10.81 -0.59 5.75
N GLU A 69 9.59 -0.97 5.37
CA GLU A 69 9.27 -1.51 4.04
C GLU A 69 8.99 -0.44 2.97
N ALA A 70 8.51 0.74 3.35
CA ALA A 70 8.21 1.76 2.34
C ALA A 70 9.44 2.27 1.56
N PRO A 71 10.61 2.49 2.21
CA PRO A 71 11.82 2.89 1.49
C PRO A 71 12.40 1.79 0.60
N THR A 72 12.12 0.51 0.88
CA THR A 72 12.61 -0.63 0.09
C THR A 72 11.72 -0.91 -1.12
N ILE A 73 10.41 -0.73 -1.00
CA ILE A 73 9.45 -0.89 -2.11
C ILE A 73 9.57 0.26 -3.13
N THR A 74 9.68 1.50 -2.66
CA THR A 74 9.80 2.69 -3.54
C THR A 74 11.17 2.79 -4.23
N ARG A 75 12.22 2.25 -3.60
CA ARG A 75 13.56 2.14 -4.21
C ARG A 75 13.75 0.75 -4.83
N THR A 76 13.12 0.50 -5.98
CA THR A 76 13.54 -0.53 -6.95
C THR A 76 14.93 -0.25 -7.57
N ARG A 77 15.81 0.44 -6.84
CA ARG A 77 17.15 0.85 -7.26
C ARG A 77 18.17 -0.11 -6.65
N ARG A 78 18.49 -1.17 -7.38
CA ARG A 78 19.71 -1.98 -7.23
C ARG A 78 19.97 -2.60 -5.85
N ARG A 79 19.08 -3.43 -5.33
CA ARG A 79 19.56 -4.54 -4.49
C ARG A 79 19.12 -5.84 -5.13
N THR A 80 20.11 -6.66 -5.45
CA THR A 80 19.94 -8.11 -5.52
C THR A 80 19.00 -8.48 -4.38
N ALA A 81 17.81 -8.99 -4.71
CA ALA A 81 16.86 -9.46 -3.74
C ALA A 81 17.58 -10.51 -2.89
N THR A 82 18.16 -10.11 -1.76
CA THR A 82 18.57 -11.04 -0.73
C THR A 82 17.29 -11.76 -0.32
N GLN A 83 17.40 -13.06 -0.10
CA GLN A 83 16.27 -13.99 0.02
C GLN A 83 15.24 -13.66 1.13
N HIS A 84 15.40 -12.55 1.84
CA HIS A 84 14.68 -12.16 3.06
C HIS A 84 13.64 -11.06 2.86
N GLY A 85 13.53 -10.41 1.68
CA GLY A 85 12.51 -9.35 1.47
C GLY A 85 11.06 -9.88 1.41
N GLY A 86 10.88 -11.18 1.21
CA GLY A 86 9.55 -11.81 1.23
C GLY A 86 9.03 -12.04 2.65
N SER A 87 9.90 -12.25 3.64
CA SER A 87 9.47 -12.54 5.01
C SER A 87 8.94 -11.29 5.70
N THR A 88 9.58 -10.14 5.50
CA THR A 88 9.16 -8.89 6.17
C THR A 88 7.82 -8.35 5.65
N LEU A 89 7.55 -8.46 4.34
CA LEU A 89 6.25 -8.12 3.77
C LEU A 89 5.14 -9.05 4.26
N ALA A 90 5.42 -10.36 4.34
CA ALA A 90 4.46 -11.33 4.88
C ALA A 90 4.18 -11.07 6.37
N ASP A 91 5.20 -10.72 7.15
CA ASP A 91 5.05 -10.38 8.57
C ASP A 91 4.21 -9.10 8.75
N LEU A 92 4.38 -8.10 7.88
CA LEU A 92 3.57 -6.87 7.90
C LEU A 92 2.12 -7.15 7.49
N GLN A 93 1.91 -7.99 6.48
CA GLN A 93 0.60 -8.45 6.07
C GLN A 93 -0.12 -9.15 7.25
N GLN A 94 0.58 -10.03 7.97
CA GLN A 94 0.03 -10.70 9.15
C GLN A 94 -0.31 -9.71 10.26
N ALA A 95 0.55 -8.71 10.52
CA ALA A 95 0.28 -7.69 11.52
C ALA A 95 -1.00 -6.88 11.21
N LEU A 96 -1.26 -6.59 9.93
CA LEU A 96 -2.50 -5.95 9.47
C LEU A 96 -3.71 -6.86 9.66
N GLU A 97 -3.59 -8.16 9.36
CA GLU A 97 -4.63 -9.17 9.58
C GLU A 97 -4.96 -9.35 11.07
N ASP A 98 -3.96 -9.26 11.96
CA ASP A 98 -4.16 -9.34 13.42
C ASP A 98 -4.81 -8.07 13.98
N TYR A 99 -4.55 -6.91 13.36
CA TYR A 99 -5.09 -5.61 13.78
C TYR A 99 -6.56 -5.44 13.40
N LEU A 100 -6.95 -5.86 12.19
CA LEU A 100 -8.26 -5.60 11.61
C LEU A 100 -9.43 -6.05 12.51
N PRO A 101 -9.45 -7.25 13.13
CA PRO A 101 -10.55 -7.66 14.00
C PRO A 101 -10.68 -6.80 15.26
N VAL A 102 -9.56 -6.32 15.80
CA VAL A 102 -9.56 -5.44 16.99
C VAL A 102 -10.10 -4.06 16.61
N LEU A 103 -9.69 -3.54 15.46
CA LEU A 103 -10.17 -2.27 14.92
C LEU A 103 -11.67 -2.30 14.61
N LEU A 104 -12.17 -3.36 13.97
CA LEU A 104 -13.60 -3.55 13.72
C LEU A 104 -14.42 -3.60 15.02
N GLY A 105 -13.82 -4.04 16.12
CA GLY A 105 -14.41 -3.97 17.45
C GLY A 105 -14.75 -2.55 17.92
N LEU A 106 -14.01 -1.52 17.46
CA LEU A 106 -14.31 -0.11 17.77
C LEU A 106 -15.56 0.42 17.06
N ILE A 107 -15.99 -0.26 15.99
CA ILE A 107 -17.02 0.21 15.08
C ILE A 107 -18.31 -0.62 15.19
N ARG A 108 -18.26 -1.71 15.97
CA ARG A 108 -19.39 -2.62 16.15
C ARG A 108 -20.62 -1.85 16.62
N ASP A 109 -21.77 -2.16 16.01
CA ASP A 109 -23.08 -1.65 16.41
C ASP A 109 -23.20 -0.10 16.40
N GLY A 110 -22.40 0.59 15.58
CA GLY A 110 -22.42 2.05 15.50
C GLY A 110 -21.87 2.74 16.75
N SER A 111 -20.96 2.07 17.45
CA SER A 111 -20.33 2.55 18.67
C SER A 111 -19.79 3.99 18.52
N PRO A 112 -20.00 4.87 19.52
CA PRO A 112 -19.44 6.23 19.49
C PRO A 112 -17.91 6.24 19.50
N LEU A 113 -17.27 5.10 19.83
CA LEU A 113 -15.82 4.93 19.76
C LEU A 113 -15.27 5.11 18.35
N GLN A 114 -16.11 4.92 17.32
CA GLN A 114 -15.71 5.08 15.93
C GLN A 114 -15.16 6.48 15.62
N HIS A 115 -15.48 7.51 16.41
CA HIS A 115 -15.01 8.89 16.22
C HIS A 115 -14.05 9.38 17.29
N LYS A 116 -13.67 8.53 18.25
CA LYS A 116 -12.85 8.95 19.41
C LYS A 116 -11.37 9.09 19.11
N VAL A 117 -10.88 8.36 18.10
CA VAL A 117 -9.47 8.33 17.74
C VAL A 117 -9.27 9.07 16.44
N GLN A 118 -8.30 9.99 16.40
CA GLN A 118 -7.80 10.58 15.17
C GLN A 118 -6.71 9.69 14.59
N PHE A 119 -6.92 9.22 13.36
CA PHE A 119 -5.98 8.37 12.66
C PHE A 119 -5.19 9.18 11.65
N VAL A 120 -3.86 9.10 11.75
CA VAL A 120 -2.94 9.84 10.90
C VAL A 120 -2.20 8.89 9.97
N TRP A 121 -2.18 9.21 8.67
CA TRP A 121 -1.51 8.46 7.61
C TRP A 121 -0.78 9.40 6.66
N VAL A 122 0.44 9.02 6.28
CA VAL A 122 1.32 9.78 5.39
C VAL A 122 1.52 9.02 4.10
N ASN A 123 1.25 9.67 2.96
CA ASN A 123 1.56 9.11 1.64
C ASN A 123 3.05 9.28 1.37
N GLN A 124 3.74 8.20 1.00
CA GLN A 124 5.20 8.20 0.81
C GLN A 124 5.66 8.75 -0.54
N GLU A 125 4.74 9.00 -1.48
CA GLU A 125 5.00 9.64 -2.76
C GLU A 125 4.77 11.15 -2.70
N ASP A 126 3.89 11.61 -1.79
CA ASP A 126 3.58 13.01 -1.58
C ASP A 126 3.26 13.29 -0.09
N ASP A 127 4.25 13.81 0.65
CA ASP A 127 4.10 14.15 2.07
C ASP A 127 3.01 15.23 2.30
N ALA A 128 2.63 16.02 1.28
CA ALA A 128 1.56 17.01 1.40
C ALA A 128 0.16 16.36 1.48
N GLU A 129 0.03 15.07 1.16
CA GLU A 129 -1.19 14.28 1.25
C GLU A 129 -1.28 13.50 2.59
N GLU A 130 -0.60 14.00 3.64
CA GLU A 130 -0.86 13.58 5.02
C GLU A 130 -2.32 13.87 5.39
N THR A 131 -2.94 12.90 6.04
CA THR A 131 -4.34 12.95 6.46
C THR A 131 -4.45 12.65 7.94
N ALA A 132 -5.28 13.40 8.65
CA ALA A 132 -5.59 13.19 10.06
C ALA A 132 -7.11 13.17 10.28
N ILE A 133 -7.73 11.99 10.30
CA ILE A 133 -9.19 11.82 10.26
C ILE A 133 -9.67 11.05 11.50
N SER A 134 -10.65 11.62 12.21
CA SER A 134 -11.27 11.01 13.39
C SER A 134 -12.41 10.05 13.04
N ASN A 135 -12.07 8.96 12.36
CA ASN A 135 -13.03 7.93 11.97
C ASN A 135 -12.37 6.56 11.85
N ALA A 136 -12.88 5.56 12.57
CA ALA A 136 -12.36 4.21 12.55
C ALA A 136 -12.67 3.46 11.23
N TRP A 137 -13.74 3.80 10.51
CA TRP A 137 -13.94 3.30 9.13
C TRP A 137 -12.87 3.84 8.18
N TYR A 138 -12.35 5.05 8.43
CA TYR A 138 -11.24 5.59 7.66
C TYR A 138 -9.93 4.82 7.94
N GLU A 139 -9.69 4.44 9.19
CA GLU A 139 -8.58 3.54 9.53
C GLU A 139 -8.72 2.19 8.83
N VAL A 140 -9.92 1.58 8.86
CA VAL A 140 -10.19 0.30 8.16
C VAL A 140 -9.90 0.44 6.66
N LEU A 141 -10.36 1.52 6.04
CA LEU A 141 -10.11 1.80 4.63
C LEU A 141 -8.61 1.89 4.32
N SER A 142 -7.86 2.60 5.17
CA SER A 142 -6.42 2.79 5.01
C SER A 142 -5.64 1.49 5.19
N VAL A 143 -6.05 0.66 6.15
CA VAL A 143 -5.50 -0.69 6.37
C VAL A 143 -5.75 -1.58 5.16
N LEU A 144 -6.98 -1.63 4.64
CA LEU A 144 -7.29 -2.43 3.44
C LEU A 144 -6.50 -1.97 2.21
N HIS A 145 -6.33 -0.66 2.03
CA HIS A 145 -5.50 -0.11 0.97
C HIS A 145 -4.03 -0.52 1.11
N LEU A 146 -3.46 -0.46 2.32
CA LEU A 146 -2.09 -0.91 2.57
C LEU A 146 -1.94 -2.42 2.31
N MET A 147 -2.87 -3.25 2.77
CA MET A 147 -2.89 -4.70 2.52
C MET A 147 -2.91 -5.02 1.02
N ALA A 148 -3.71 -4.29 0.24
CA ALA A 148 -3.74 -4.43 -1.22
C ALA A 148 -2.42 -4.00 -1.87
N SER A 149 -1.84 -2.88 -1.43
CA SER A 149 -0.59 -2.34 -1.96
C SER A 149 0.61 -3.26 -1.68
N LEU A 150 0.66 -3.87 -0.49
CA LEU A 150 1.67 -4.88 -0.13
C LEU A 150 1.52 -6.14 -0.99
N SER A 151 0.28 -6.60 -1.20
CA SER A 151 0.00 -7.74 -2.08
C SER A 151 0.47 -7.46 -3.52
N LEU A 152 0.14 -6.29 -4.07
CA LEU A 152 0.63 -5.88 -5.40
C LEU A 152 2.16 -5.80 -5.46
N SER A 153 2.80 -5.27 -4.40
CA SER A 153 4.26 -5.23 -4.28
C SER A 153 4.88 -6.62 -4.30
N GLN A 154 4.31 -7.55 -3.54
CA GLN A 154 4.77 -8.93 -3.47
C GLN A 154 4.63 -9.65 -4.81
N ALA A 155 3.49 -9.50 -5.48
CA ALA A 155 3.27 -10.06 -6.81
C ALA A 155 4.25 -9.47 -7.84
N ASN A 156 4.49 -8.15 -7.81
CA ASN A 156 5.49 -7.52 -8.65
C ASN A 156 6.88 -8.15 -8.44
N LEU A 157 7.34 -8.29 -7.18
CA LEU A 157 8.63 -8.91 -6.86
C LEU A 157 8.77 -10.35 -7.36
N LEU A 158 7.69 -11.15 -7.34
CA LEU A 158 7.70 -12.51 -7.88
C LEU A 158 7.81 -12.54 -9.40
N LEU A 159 7.26 -11.53 -10.07
CA LEU A 159 7.22 -11.44 -11.52
C LEU A 159 8.41 -10.67 -12.11
N LEU A 160 9.33 -10.15 -11.29
CA LEU A 160 10.55 -9.53 -11.78
C LEU A 160 11.58 -10.60 -12.20
N PRO A 161 12.17 -10.49 -13.41
CA PRO A 161 13.19 -11.43 -13.87
C PRO A 161 14.46 -11.34 -12.97
N ARG A 162 14.94 -12.47 -12.43
CA ARG A 162 16.15 -12.50 -11.60
C ARG A 162 17.41 -12.69 -12.46
N THR A 163 18.25 -11.66 -12.59
CA THR A 163 19.52 -11.74 -13.34
C THR A 163 20.30 -13.02 -13.02
N SER A 164 20.38 -13.95 -13.97
CA SER A 164 21.23 -15.13 -13.86
C SER A 164 22.66 -14.72 -14.17
N ALA A 165 23.64 -15.26 -13.44
CA ALA A 165 25.06 -14.98 -13.69
C ALA A 165 25.58 -15.57 -15.01
N ASP A 166 24.76 -16.37 -15.71
CA ASP A 166 25.20 -17.32 -16.73
C ASP A 166 24.78 -16.93 -18.17
N GLY A 167 24.49 -15.65 -18.42
CA GLY A 167 24.18 -15.13 -19.76
C GLY A 167 22.84 -15.60 -20.35
N TYR A 168 22.10 -16.45 -19.64
CA TYR A 168 20.74 -16.84 -20.02
C TYR A 168 19.73 -15.78 -19.54
N GLN A 169 18.82 -15.38 -20.42
CA GLN A 169 17.74 -14.44 -20.11
C GLN A 169 16.98 -14.93 -18.86
N PRO A 170 16.86 -14.11 -17.81
CA PRO A 170 16.09 -14.48 -16.62
C PRO A 170 14.64 -14.77 -16.99
N LYS A 171 14.15 -15.98 -16.72
CA LYS A 171 12.72 -16.31 -16.85
C LYS A 171 12.09 -16.39 -15.47
N VAL A 172 10.93 -15.75 -15.30
CA VAL A 172 10.05 -15.94 -14.14
C VAL A 172 9.61 -17.41 -14.11
N SER A 173 9.70 -18.05 -12.95
CA SER A 173 9.30 -19.46 -12.80
C SER A 173 7.78 -19.62 -12.89
N GLU A 174 7.31 -20.77 -13.37
CA GLU A 174 5.88 -21.11 -13.40
C GLU A 174 5.24 -21.10 -12.01
N GLU A 175 6.00 -21.45 -10.97
CA GLU A 175 5.55 -21.36 -9.59
C GLU A 175 5.36 -19.90 -9.15
N SER A 176 6.29 -19.00 -9.45
CA SER A 176 6.14 -17.58 -9.15
C SER A 176 4.96 -16.96 -9.89
N ARG A 177 4.70 -17.37 -11.14
CA ARG A 177 3.49 -16.98 -11.87
C ARG A 177 2.24 -17.46 -11.15
N ARG A 178 2.15 -18.74 -10.81
CA ARG A 178 0.98 -19.31 -10.12
C ARG A 178 0.72 -18.63 -8.78
N THR A 179 1.75 -18.45 -7.96
CA THR A 179 1.62 -17.76 -6.66
C THR A 179 1.18 -16.30 -6.84
N SER A 180 1.62 -15.62 -7.90
CA SER A 180 1.21 -14.24 -8.17
C SER A 180 -0.30 -14.11 -8.42
N ILE A 181 -0.93 -15.12 -9.04
CA ILE A 181 -2.39 -15.16 -9.29
C ILE A 181 -3.17 -15.09 -7.96
N ASP A 182 -2.79 -15.91 -6.98
CA ASP A 182 -3.44 -15.92 -5.67
C ASP A 182 -3.26 -14.57 -4.94
N ILE A 183 -2.09 -13.97 -5.07
CA ILE A 183 -1.79 -12.66 -4.48
C ILE A 183 -2.60 -11.54 -5.14
N PHE A 184 -2.78 -11.56 -6.47
CA PHE A 184 -3.64 -10.61 -7.17
C PHE A 184 -5.11 -10.75 -6.77
N LEU A 185 -5.60 -11.99 -6.63
CA LEU A 185 -6.94 -12.25 -6.12
C LEU A 185 -7.13 -11.69 -4.71
N LYS A 186 -6.12 -11.87 -3.84
CA LYS A 186 -6.11 -11.32 -2.48
C LYS A 186 -6.13 -9.79 -2.49
N ALA A 187 -5.31 -9.15 -3.33
CA ALA A 187 -5.30 -7.69 -3.50
C ALA A 187 -6.65 -7.15 -3.99
N ALA A 188 -7.22 -7.79 -5.02
CA ALA A 188 -8.54 -7.42 -5.54
C ALA A 188 -9.63 -7.58 -4.48
N GLY A 189 -9.57 -8.65 -3.67
CA GLY A 189 -10.50 -8.86 -2.55
C GLY A 189 -10.47 -7.75 -1.52
N TYR A 190 -9.28 -7.27 -1.13
CA TYR A 190 -9.16 -6.13 -0.21
C TYR A 190 -9.76 -4.84 -0.79
N LEU A 191 -9.49 -4.56 -2.06
CA LEU A 191 -9.99 -3.37 -2.74
C LEU A 191 -11.50 -3.42 -2.99
N ASP A 192 -12.04 -4.58 -3.38
CA ASP A 192 -13.48 -4.78 -3.53
C ASP A 192 -14.21 -4.65 -2.18
N CYS A 193 -13.64 -5.20 -1.11
CA CYS A 193 -14.15 -5.01 0.25
C CYS A 193 -14.14 -3.52 0.65
N ALA A 194 -13.04 -2.81 0.42
CA ALA A 194 -12.94 -1.37 0.68
C ALA A 194 -14.04 -0.58 -0.05
N VAL A 195 -14.26 -0.88 -1.33
CA VAL A 195 -15.25 -0.17 -2.17
C VAL A 195 -16.69 -0.53 -1.80
N ARG A 196 -17.00 -1.80 -1.58
CA ARG A 196 -18.38 -2.27 -1.41
C ARG A 196 -18.86 -2.26 0.03
N GLN A 197 -17.96 -2.48 0.98
CA GLN A 197 -18.32 -2.66 2.39
C GLN A 197 -17.92 -1.46 3.24
N VAL A 198 -16.78 -0.82 2.95
CA VAL A 198 -16.25 0.24 3.83
C VAL A 198 -16.67 1.63 3.37
N LEU A 199 -16.45 1.98 2.09
CA LEU A 199 -16.80 3.30 1.58
C LEU A 199 -18.26 3.69 1.85
N PRO A 200 -19.28 2.82 1.64
CA PRO A 200 -20.68 3.20 1.89
C PRO A 200 -20.97 3.56 3.35
N LEU A 201 -20.14 3.11 4.30
CA LEU A 201 -20.28 3.38 5.72
C LEU A 201 -19.63 4.70 6.15
N LEU A 202 -18.84 5.33 5.27
CA LEU A 202 -18.29 6.66 5.50
C LEU A 202 -19.33 7.74 5.17
N PRO A 203 -19.48 8.77 6.03
CA PRO A 203 -20.29 9.95 5.75
C PRO A 203 -19.94 10.58 4.40
N ALA A 204 -20.94 11.14 3.71
CA ALA A 204 -20.75 11.67 2.35
C ALA A 204 -19.74 12.83 2.30
N GLU A 205 -19.68 13.64 3.35
CA GLU A 205 -18.74 14.74 3.54
C GLU A 205 -17.33 14.20 3.68
N LEU A 206 -17.15 13.14 4.48
CA LEU A 206 -15.85 12.50 4.68
C LEU A 206 -15.37 11.82 3.39
N ARG A 207 -16.25 11.12 2.67
CA ARG A 207 -15.92 10.51 1.38
C ARG A 207 -15.43 11.51 0.33
N ARG A 208 -16.01 12.71 0.30
CA ARG A 208 -15.60 13.79 -0.61
C ARG A 208 -14.22 14.35 -0.25
N GLY A 209 -13.83 14.29 1.03
CA GLY A 209 -12.55 14.75 1.54
C GLY A 209 -11.46 13.67 1.64
N LEU A 210 -11.69 12.47 1.11
CA LEU A 210 -10.66 11.42 1.11
C LEU A 210 -9.46 11.81 0.23
N PRO A 211 -8.24 11.41 0.62
CA PRO A 211 -7.05 11.63 -0.21
C PRO A 211 -7.20 10.90 -1.55
N VAL A 212 -6.46 11.34 -2.56
CA VAL A 212 -6.67 10.92 -3.96
C VAL A 212 -6.59 9.40 -4.15
N ASP A 213 -5.66 8.75 -3.46
CA ASP A 213 -5.39 7.31 -3.49
C ASP A 213 -6.53 6.47 -2.87
N LEU A 214 -7.30 7.03 -1.94
CA LEU A 214 -8.44 6.37 -1.30
C LEU A 214 -9.79 6.72 -1.94
N ARG A 215 -9.81 7.49 -3.04
CA ARG A 215 -11.05 7.77 -3.76
C ARG A 215 -11.59 6.51 -4.42
N GLU A 216 -12.91 6.38 -4.43
CA GLU A 216 -13.61 5.20 -4.97
C GLU A 216 -13.15 4.82 -6.38
N GLY A 217 -12.98 5.81 -7.27
CA GLY A 217 -12.52 5.58 -8.64
C GLY A 217 -11.12 4.96 -8.71
N VAL A 218 -10.21 5.38 -7.84
CA VAL A 218 -8.84 4.86 -7.77
C VAL A 218 -8.84 3.44 -7.21
N LEU A 219 -9.57 3.19 -6.12
CA LEU A 219 -9.69 1.85 -5.54
C LEU A 219 -10.31 0.85 -6.52
N ARG A 220 -11.34 1.25 -7.27
CA ARG A 220 -11.94 0.42 -8.34
C ARG A 220 -10.95 0.16 -9.47
N ALA A 221 -10.20 1.18 -9.91
CA ALA A 221 -9.19 1.02 -10.96
C ALA A 221 -8.09 0.05 -10.53
N LEU A 222 -7.58 0.15 -9.30
CA LEU A 222 -6.61 -0.79 -8.73
C LEU A 222 -7.18 -2.21 -8.64
N CYS A 223 -8.45 -2.36 -8.26
CA CYS A 223 -9.11 -3.67 -8.20
C CYS A 223 -9.19 -4.30 -9.60
N LEU A 224 -9.63 -3.55 -10.60
CA LEU A 224 -9.67 -4.00 -12.00
C LEU A 224 -8.28 -4.32 -12.54
N GLN A 225 -7.26 -3.53 -12.17
CA GLN A 225 -5.89 -3.82 -12.53
C GLN A 225 -5.45 -5.17 -11.97
N ALA A 226 -5.66 -5.41 -10.67
CA ALA A 226 -5.29 -6.67 -10.02
C ALA A 226 -6.00 -7.87 -10.69
N LEU A 227 -7.29 -7.75 -11.00
CA LEU A 227 -8.04 -8.78 -11.72
C LEU A 227 -7.55 -8.97 -13.17
N GLY A 228 -7.15 -7.90 -13.84
CA GLY A 228 -6.60 -7.95 -15.20
C GLY A 228 -5.32 -8.77 -15.30
N GLN A 229 -4.49 -8.76 -14.25
CA GLN A 229 -3.25 -9.56 -14.18
C GLN A 229 -3.50 -11.07 -14.14
N LEU A 230 -4.74 -11.52 -13.86
CA LEU A 230 -5.11 -12.94 -13.85
C LEU A 230 -5.28 -13.53 -15.26
N SER A 231 -5.44 -12.67 -16.27
CA SER A 231 -5.78 -13.07 -17.64
C SER A 231 -4.57 -13.08 -18.59
N GLY A 232 -3.37 -12.77 -18.10
CA GLY A 232 -2.13 -12.61 -18.88
C GLY A 232 -1.19 -13.81 -18.84
#